data_AF-A0A3P8DXK5-F1
#
_entry.id   AF-A0A3P8DXK5-F1
#
_cell.length_a   1.000
_cell.length_b   1.000
_cell.length_c   1.000
_cell.angle_alpha   90.00
_cell.angle_beta   90.00
_cell.angle_gamma   90.00
#
_symmetry.space_group_name_H-M   'P 1'
#
loop_
_entity.id
_entity.type
_entity.pdbx_description
1 polymer ?
#
loop_
_entity_poly.entity_id
_entity_poly.type
_entity_poly.pdbx_seq_one_letter_code
_entity_poly.pdbx_strand_id
1 'polypeptide(L)'
;MFRVMRLVKLLSRGEGIRTLLWTFMKSFQALPYVALLIVLLFFIYAVIGMQVFGKVALDDATHIHRNNNFHSFFAAVLVLFRSATGEAWQEVMLSCSDREDVRCDPLSDDYKRDREARCGVNFAYPYFISFFMLCSFLVINLFVAVIMDNFDYLTRDWSILGPHHLEEFVRLWSEYDPDAKGRIKHLDVVTLLRKISPPLGFGKLCPHRLACKVSSLDGVLVGYSWWTSTT
;
A
#
# COMPACT_ATOMS: atom_id res chain seq x y z
N MET A 1 -9.19 14.95 -22.46
CA MET A 1 -8.22 14.34 -21.53
C MET A 1 -6.89 15.11 -21.41
N PHE A 2 -6.09 15.32 -22.48
CA PHE A 2 -4.77 15.99 -22.38
C PHE A 2 -4.77 17.43 -21.84
N ARG A 3 -5.85 18.20 -22.01
CA ARG A 3 -5.98 19.54 -21.42
C ARG A 3 -6.10 19.51 -19.89
N VAL A 4 -6.72 18.46 -19.33
CA VAL A 4 -6.92 18.27 -17.88
C VAL A 4 -5.63 17.80 -17.21
N MET A 5 -4.80 16.99 -17.88
CA MET A 5 -3.47 16.60 -17.34
C MET A 5 -2.55 17.80 -17.09
N ARG A 6 -2.79 18.96 -17.74
CA ARG A 6 -2.03 20.18 -17.49
C ARG A 6 -2.29 20.75 -16.07
N LEU A 7 -3.44 20.46 -15.46
CA LEU A 7 -3.74 20.79 -14.05
C LEU A 7 -2.92 19.93 -13.08
N VAL A 8 -2.58 18.69 -13.43
CA VAL A 8 -1.71 17.83 -12.60
C VAL A 8 -0.30 18.42 -12.46
N LYS A 9 0.18 19.17 -13.47
CA LYS A 9 1.45 19.92 -13.37
C LYS A 9 1.42 21.08 -12.37
N LEU A 10 0.23 21.56 -11.95
CA LEU A 10 0.13 22.55 -10.88
C LEU A 10 0.34 21.91 -9.50
N LEU A 11 -0.09 20.65 -9.32
CA LEU A 11 0.13 19.90 -8.07
C LEU A 11 1.63 19.59 -7.85
N SER A 12 2.43 19.48 -8.92
CA SER A 12 3.88 19.25 -8.83
C SER A 12 4.72 20.50 -8.58
N ARG A 13 4.11 21.70 -8.48
CA ARG A 13 4.85 22.95 -8.24
C ARG A 13 5.12 23.23 -6.75
N GLY A 14 4.30 22.68 -5.86
CA GLY A 14 4.50 22.83 -4.42
C GLY A 14 5.41 21.74 -3.87
N GLU A 15 6.53 22.13 -3.25
CA GLU A 15 7.46 21.18 -2.60
C GLU A 15 6.75 20.31 -1.57
N GLY A 16 5.83 20.88 -0.77
CA GLY A 16 5.04 20.12 0.21
C GLY A 16 4.09 19.08 -0.41
N ILE A 17 3.41 19.41 -1.51
CA ILE A 17 2.50 18.47 -2.21
C ILE A 17 3.31 17.35 -2.88
N ARG A 18 4.46 17.69 -3.45
CA ARG A 18 5.36 16.70 -4.06
C ARG A 18 5.87 15.71 -3.02
N THR A 19 6.28 16.19 -1.85
CA THR A 19 6.70 15.33 -0.74
C THR A 19 5.55 14.46 -0.26
N LEU A 20 4.34 14.99 -0.06
CA LEU A 20 3.16 14.19 0.33
C LEU A 20 2.81 13.10 -0.68
N LEU A 21 2.78 13.43 -1.98
CA LEU A 21 2.50 12.45 -3.04
C LEU A 21 3.61 11.39 -3.14
N TRP A 22 4.87 11.79 -2.97
CA TRP A 22 6.00 10.87 -2.93
C TRP A 22 5.92 9.90 -1.75
N THR A 23 5.59 10.41 -0.56
CA THR A 23 5.39 9.60 0.64
C THR A 23 4.21 8.62 0.45
N PHE A 24 3.09 9.09 -0.10
CA PHE A 24 1.93 8.23 -0.41
C PHE A 24 2.30 7.10 -1.39
N MET A 25 2.97 7.42 -2.50
CA MET A 25 3.43 6.38 -3.44
C MET A 25 4.42 5.40 -2.79
N LYS A 26 5.29 5.88 -1.90
CA LYS A 26 6.19 5.02 -1.13
C LYS A 26 5.44 4.07 -0.20
N SER A 27 4.35 4.51 0.43
CA SER A 27 3.50 3.64 1.27
C SER A 27 2.85 2.51 0.48
N PHE A 28 2.45 2.73 -0.78
CA PHE A 28 1.90 1.64 -1.61
C PHE A 28 2.90 0.52 -1.87
N GLN A 29 4.20 0.83 -1.91
CA GLN A 29 5.26 -0.16 -2.13
C GLN A 29 5.37 -1.17 -0.97
N ALA A 30 4.94 -0.79 0.24
CA ALA A 30 4.98 -1.66 1.42
C ALA A 30 3.79 -2.62 1.51
N LEU A 31 2.73 -2.41 0.72
CA LEU A 31 1.44 -3.10 0.87
C LEU A 31 1.00 -4.04 -0.27
N PRO A 32 1.87 -4.53 -1.19
CA PRO A 32 1.41 -5.30 -2.34
C PRO A 32 0.75 -6.63 -1.93
N TYR A 33 1.19 -7.24 -0.83
CA TYR A 33 0.66 -8.53 -0.39
C TYR A 33 -0.78 -8.44 0.10
N VAL A 34 -1.13 -7.40 0.87
CA VAL A 34 -2.51 -7.20 1.36
C VAL A 34 -3.43 -6.82 0.20
N ALA A 35 -2.98 -5.95 -0.70
CA ALA A 35 -3.72 -5.61 -1.91
C ALA A 35 -3.99 -6.84 -2.79
N LEU A 36 -3.00 -7.74 -2.93
CA LEU A 36 -3.14 -8.98 -3.68
C LEU A 36 -4.18 -9.92 -3.05
N LEU A 37 -4.28 -9.99 -1.73
CA LEU A 37 -5.34 -10.75 -1.05
C LEU A 37 -6.74 -10.20 -1.36
N ILE A 38 -6.91 -8.87 -1.41
CA ILE A 38 -8.18 -8.26 -1.80
C ILE A 38 -8.53 -8.61 -3.25
N VAL A 39 -7.57 -8.48 -4.18
CA VAL A 39 -7.78 -8.85 -5.59
C VAL A 39 -8.14 -10.33 -5.73
N LEU A 40 -7.49 -11.22 -4.99
CA LEU A 40 -7.78 -12.64 -4.98
C LEU A 40 -9.20 -12.92 -4.44
N LEU A 41 -9.62 -12.25 -3.37
CA LEU A 41 -10.96 -12.35 -2.83
C LEU A 41 -12.01 -11.97 -3.90
N PHE A 42 -11.82 -10.82 -4.55
CA PHE A 42 -12.70 -10.37 -5.63
C PHE A 42 -12.74 -11.35 -6.80
N PHE A 43 -11.59 -11.91 -7.19
CA PHE A 43 -11.50 -12.90 -8.26
C PHE A 43 -12.31 -14.16 -7.93
N ILE A 44 -12.10 -14.74 -6.73
CA ILE A 44 -12.79 -15.97 -6.31
C ILE A 44 -14.30 -15.73 -6.25
N TYR A 45 -14.74 -14.66 -5.59
CA TYR A 45 -16.16 -14.34 -5.48
C TYR A 45 -16.77 -14.01 -6.84
N ALA A 46 -16.09 -13.29 -7.73
CA ALA A 46 -16.62 -12.99 -9.06
C ALA A 46 -16.86 -14.27 -9.86
N VAL A 47 -15.92 -15.22 -9.83
CA VAL A 47 -16.08 -16.51 -10.51
C VAL A 47 -17.25 -17.30 -9.94
N ILE A 48 -17.35 -17.41 -8.61
CA ILE A 48 -18.48 -18.10 -7.95
C ILE A 48 -19.80 -17.42 -8.30
N GLY A 49 -19.86 -16.08 -8.24
CA GLY A 49 -21.05 -15.30 -8.55
C GLY A 49 -21.52 -15.48 -9.99
N MET A 50 -20.59 -15.55 -10.96
CA MET A 50 -20.95 -15.86 -12.35
C MET A 50 -21.56 -17.26 -12.50
N GLN A 51 -21.01 -18.27 -11.82
CA GLN A 51 -21.52 -19.64 -11.92
C GLN A 51 -22.89 -19.80 -11.28
N VAL A 52 -23.13 -19.08 -10.17
CA VAL A 52 -24.35 -19.22 -9.38
C VAL A 52 -25.46 -18.28 -9.85
N PHE A 53 -25.15 -17.01 -10.10
CA PHE A 53 -26.13 -15.96 -10.41
C PHE A 53 -26.11 -15.51 -11.88
N GLY A 54 -25.24 -16.08 -12.72
CA GLY A 54 -25.09 -15.68 -14.12
C GLY A 54 -26.30 -15.96 -15.01
N LYS A 55 -27.30 -16.71 -14.51
CA LYS A 55 -28.56 -17.00 -15.23
C LYS A 55 -29.74 -16.15 -14.78
N VAL A 56 -29.56 -15.27 -13.78
CA VAL A 56 -30.63 -14.37 -13.34
C VAL A 56 -30.96 -13.39 -14.46
N ALA A 57 -32.25 -13.19 -14.71
CA ALA A 57 -32.74 -12.26 -15.72
C ALA A 57 -32.36 -10.82 -15.38
N LEU A 58 -32.11 -10.03 -16.41
CA LEU A 58 -31.90 -8.59 -16.28
C LEU A 58 -33.25 -7.89 -16.29
N ASP A 59 -33.56 -7.17 -15.21
CA ASP A 59 -34.77 -6.37 -15.08
C ASP A 59 -34.43 -5.00 -14.50
N ASP A 60 -34.78 -3.93 -15.23
CA ASP A 60 -34.54 -2.54 -14.84
C ASP A 60 -35.32 -2.13 -13.57
N ALA A 61 -36.35 -2.89 -13.18
CA ALA A 61 -37.06 -2.70 -11.92
C ALA A 61 -36.35 -3.34 -10.71
N THR A 62 -35.36 -4.19 -10.94
CA THR A 62 -34.63 -4.91 -9.89
C THR A 62 -33.20 -4.38 -9.73
N HIS A 63 -32.49 -4.86 -8.71
CA HIS A 63 -31.07 -4.53 -8.54
C HIS A 63 -30.16 -5.34 -9.48
N ILE A 64 -30.71 -6.29 -10.26
CA ILE A 64 -29.99 -7.02 -11.29
C ILE A 64 -30.47 -6.55 -12.67
N HIS A 65 -29.68 -5.67 -13.28
CA HIS A 65 -30.01 -5.03 -14.55
C HIS A 65 -28.75 -4.92 -15.44
N ARG A 66 -28.87 -4.29 -16.61
CA ARG A 66 -27.80 -4.25 -17.61
C ARG A 66 -26.44 -3.76 -17.09
N ASN A 67 -26.42 -2.89 -16.08
CA ASN A 67 -25.19 -2.33 -15.52
C ASN A 67 -24.76 -2.98 -14.19
N ASN A 68 -25.56 -3.90 -13.64
CA ASN A 68 -25.31 -4.55 -12.35
C ASN A 68 -25.73 -6.02 -12.44
N ASN A 69 -24.85 -6.90 -12.92
CA ASN A 69 -25.15 -8.31 -13.16
C ASN A 69 -23.92 -9.22 -13.09
N PHE A 70 -24.18 -10.52 -13.11
CA PHE A 70 -23.17 -11.59 -13.03
C PHE A 70 -22.95 -12.33 -14.36
N HIS A 71 -23.33 -11.73 -15.50
CA HIS A 71 -23.19 -12.40 -16.81
C HIS A 71 -21.74 -12.43 -17.33
N SER A 72 -20.90 -11.49 -16.89
CA SER A 72 -19.50 -11.41 -17.28
C SER A 72 -18.60 -11.13 -16.09
N PHE A 73 -17.32 -11.48 -16.20
CA PHE A 73 -16.37 -11.36 -15.10
C PHE A 73 -16.24 -9.92 -14.60
N PHE A 74 -16.06 -8.96 -15.50
CA PHE A 74 -15.92 -7.55 -15.12
C PHE A 74 -17.22 -6.98 -14.55
N ALA A 75 -18.38 -7.38 -15.06
CA ALA A 75 -19.66 -6.96 -14.49
C ALA A 75 -19.83 -7.51 -13.06
N ALA A 76 -19.50 -8.79 -12.83
CA ALA A 76 -19.52 -9.40 -11.50
C ALA A 76 -18.56 -8.69 -10.53
N VAL A 77 -17.35 -8.35 -10.98
CA VAL A 77 -16.39 -7.55 -10.19
C VAL A 77 -16.96 -6.16 -9.85
N LEU A 78 -17.68 -5.50 -10.77
CA LEU A 78 -18.33 -4.21 -10.48
C LEU A 78 -19.47 -4.36 -9.45
N VAL A 79 -20.27 -5.42 -9.52
CA VAL A 79 -21.30 -5.70 -8.50
C VAL A 79 -20.67 -5.94 -7.14
N LEU A 80 -19.57 -6.69 -7.08
CA LEU A 80 -18.81 -6.91 -5.85
C LEU A 80 -18.16 -5.63 -5.33
N PHE A 81 -17.63 -4.78 -6.21
CA PHE A 81 -17.09 -3.48 -5.83
C PHE A 81 -18.16 -2.57 -5.22
N ARG A 82 -19.32 -2.48 -5.87
CA ARG A 82 -20.51 -1.78 -5.34
C ARG A 82 -20.93 -2.35 -3.97
N SER A 83 -20.86 -3.67 -3.82
CA SER A 83 -21.19 -4.31 -2.55
C SER A 83 -20.16 -4.03 -1.46
N ALA A 84 -18.88 -3.96 -1.82
CA ALA A 84 -17.76 -3.66 -0.91
C ALA A 84 -17.79 -2.20 -0.41
N THR A 85 -18.30 -1.26 -1.21
CA THR A 85 -18.54 0.12 -0.74
C THR A 85 -19.78 0.24 0.15
N GLY A 86 -20.54 -0.84 0.35
CA GLY A 86 -21.76 -0.86 1.15
C GLY A 86 -22.99 -0.35 0.43
N GLU A 87 -22.92 -0.10 -0.88
CA GLU A 87 -24.04 0.45 -1.64
C GLU A 87 -25.05 -0.64 -2.01
N ALA A 88 -26.23 -0.60 -1.39
CA ALA A 88 -27.40 -1.43 -1.75
C ALA A 88 -27.13 -2.95 -1.83
N TRP A 89 -26.08 -3.45 -1.18
CA TRP A 89 -25.64 -4.84 -1.30
C TRP A 89 -26.71 -5.84 -0.80
N GLN A 90 -27.53 -5.43 0.16
CA GLN A 90 -28.65 -6.21 0.68
C GLN A 90 -29.73 -6.40 -0.39
N GLU A 91 -30.00 -5.37 -1.18
CA GLU A 91 -31.00 -5.40 -2.24
C GLU A 91 -30.50 -6.26 -3.41
N VAL A 92 -29.22 -6.15 -3.76
CA VAL A 92 -28.56 -7.06 -4.72
C VAL A 92 -28.64 -8.51 -4.26
N MET A 93 -28.39 -8.78 -2.98
CA MET A 93 -28.52 -10.12 -2.39
C MET A 93 -29.96 -10.65 -2.52
N LEU A 94 -30.96 -9.81 -2.26
CA LEU A 94 -32.37 -10.19 -2.37
C LEU A 94 -32.81 -10.42 -3.82
N SER A 95 -32.27 -9.67 -4.78
CA SER A 95 -32.50 -9.88 -6.22
C SER A 95 -31.79 -11.12 -6.78
N CYS A 96 -30.94 -11.78 -5.98
CA CYS A 96 -30.28 -13.04 -6.33
C CYS A 96 -30.79 -14.23 -5.49
N SER A 97 -31.64 -14.00 -4.48
CA SER A 97 -32.15 -15.05 -3.61
C SER A 97 -33.35 -15.77 -4.21
N ASP A 98 -33.71 -16.93 -3.66
CA ASP A 98 -34.84 -17.72 -4.13
C ASP A 98 -36.16 -17.02 -3.75
N ARG A 99 -36.60 -16.12 -4.63
CA ARG A 99 -37.84 -15.34 -4.50
C ARG A 99 -38.63 -15.41 -5.81
N GLU A 100 -39.92 -15.12 -5.71
CA GLU A 100 -40.86 -15.29 -6.83
C GLU A 100 -40.61 -14.31 -7.98
N ASP A 101 -40.03 -13.16 -7.67
CA ASP A 101 -39.64 -12.09 -8.58
C ASP A 101 -38.36 -12.40 -9.36
N VAL A 102 -37.54 -13.36 -8.91
CA VAL A 102 -36.24 -13.66 -9.52
C VAL A 102 -36.37 -14.73 -10.62
N ARG A 103 -36.55 -14.27 -11.86
CA ARG A 103 -36.70 -15.11 -13.05
C ARG A 103 -35.37 -15.45 -13.71
N CYS A 104 -35.37 -16.54 -14.48
CA CYS A 104 -34.25 -16.90 -15.35
C CYS A 104 -34.19 -16.03 -16.60
N ASP A 105 -32.97 -15.72 -17.07
CA ASP A 105 -32.74 -14.99 -18.32
C ASP A 105 -33.35 -15.74 -19.51
N PRO A 106 -34.05 -15.07 -20.45
CA PRO A 106 -34.61 -15.69 -21.66
C PRO A 106 -33.62 -16.50 -22.52
N LEU A 107 -32.33 -16.18 -22.46
CA LEU A 107 -31.26 -16.88 -23.17
C LEU A 107 -30.81 -18.17 -22.46
N SER A 108 -31.13 -18.32 -21.18
CA SER A 108 -30.77 -19.49 -20.37
C SER A 108 -31.53 -20.74 -20.80
N ASP A 109 -30.92 -21.92 -20.61
CA ASP A 109 -31.56 -23.19 -20.96
C ASP A 109 -32.70 -23.55 -20.01
N ASP A 110 -32.63 -23.09 -18.76
CA ASP A 110 -33.69 -23.24 -17.77
C ASP A 110 -34.97 -22.53 -18.20
N TYR A 111 -34.85 -21.29 -18.72
CA TYR A 111 -35.98 -20.54 -19.28
C TYR A 111 -36.57 -21.20 -20.54
N LYS A 112 -35.72 -21.75 -21.42
CA LYS A 112 -36.18 -22.45 -22.63
C LYS A 112 -36.98 -23.71 -22.30
N ARG A 113 -36.64 -24.39 -21.20
CA ARG A 113 -37.36 -25.57 -20.71
C ARG A 113 -38.64 -25.19 -19.98
N ASP A 114 -38.61 -24.14 -19.17
CA ASP A 114 -39.76 -23.64 -18.43
C ASP A 114 -39.74 -22.11 -18.37
N ARG A 115 -40.73 -21.47 -19.01
CA ARG A 115 -40.83 -20.00 -19.07
C ARG A 115 -41.06 -19.35 -17.70
N GLU A 116 -41.52 -20.13 -16.72
CA GLU A 116 -41.73 -19.67 -15.35
C GLU A 116 -40.57 -20.04 -14.42
N ALA A 117 -39.49 -20.61 -14.95
CA ALA A 117 -38.32 -20.99 -14.16
C ALA A 117 -37.75 -19.83 -13.33
N ARG A 118 -37.44 -20.14 -12.08
CA ARG A 118 -36.79 -19.24 -11.12
C ARG A 118 -35.31 -19.58 -11.07
N CYS A 119 -34.47 -18.54 -11.10
CA CYS A 119 -33.01 -18.69 -11.08
C CYS A 119 -32.37 -18.07 -9.82
N GLY A 120 -33.19 -17.63 -8.87
CA GLY A 120 -32.72 -17.21 -7.55
C GLY A 120 -32.30 -18.40 -6.69
N VAL A 121 -31.27 -18.23 -5.86
CA VAL A 121 -30.81 -19.29 -4.96
C VAL A 121 -30.57 -18.79 -3.54
N ASN A 122 -30.98 -19.57 -2.54
CA ASN A 122 -30.77 -19.23 -1.13
C ASN A 122 -29.28 -19.19 -0.71
N PHE A 123 -28.38 -19.70 -1.56
CA PHE A 123 -26.94 -19.51 -1.39
C PHE A 123 -26.51 -18.03 -1.48
N ALA A 124 -27.36 -17.13 -2.01
CA ALA A 124 -27.12 -15.69 -2.02
C ALA A 124 -26.85 -15.11 -0.62
N TYR A 125 -27.59 -15.55 0.42
CA TYR A 125 -27.41 -15.03 1.78
C TYR A 125 -26.00 -15.28 2.33
N PRO A 126 -25.51 -16.53 2.44
CA PRO A 126 -24.15 -16.76 2.93
C PRO A 126 -23.09 -16.20 1.98
N TYR A 127 -23.33 -16.15 0.67
CA TYR A 127 -22.40 -15.56 -0.30
C TYR A 127 -22.16 -14.06 -0.03
N PHE A 128 -23.21 -13.24 0.00
CA PHE A 128 -23.05 -11.78 0.17
C PHE A 128 -22.62 -11.41 1.60
N ILE A 129 -23.15 -12.09 2.62
CA ILE A 129 -22.78 -11.83 4.02
C ILE A 129 -21.30 -12.18 4.26
N SER A 130 -20.84 -13.35 3.79
CA SER A 130 -19.43 -13.73 3.93
C SER A 130 -18.50 -12.79 3.16
N PHE A 131 -18.87 -12.41 1.93
CA PHE A 131 -18.11 -11.44 1.15
C PHE A 131 -17.97 -10.11 1.89
N PHE A 132 -19.08 -9.56 2.41
CA PHE A 132 -19.08 -8.28 3.10
C PHE A 132 -18.22 -8.31 4.36
N MET A 133 -18.33 -9.38 5.16
CA MET A 133 -17.51 -9.57 6.37
C MET A 133 -16.02 -9.70 6.05
N LEU A 134 -15.66 -10.56 5.09
CA LEU A 134 -14.26 -10.76 4.68
C LEU A 134 -13.66 -9.51 4.04
N CYS A 135 -14.42 -8.83 3.17
CA CYS A 135 -13.97 -7.61 2.53
C CYS A 135 -13.74 -6.50 3.56
N SER A 136 -14.69 -6.30 4.49
CA SER A 136 -14.55 -5.31 5.57
C SER A 136 -13.33 -5.60 6.44
N PHE A 137 -13.10 -6.88 6.79
CA PHE A 137 -11.92 -7.30 7.54
C PHE A 137 -10.61 -7.00 6.79
N LEU A 138 -10.53 -7.32 5.49
CA LEU A 138 -9.34 -7.03 4.69
C LEU A 138 -9.09 -5.52 4.51
N VAL A 139 -10.14 -4.72 4.31
CA VAL A 139 -10.03 -3.25 4.17
C VAL A 139 -9.53 -2.64 5.47
N ILE A 140 -10.05 -3.08 6.62
CA ILE A 140 -9.56 -2.62 7.93
C ILE A 140 -8.08 -3.02 8.11
N ASN A 141 -7.71 -4.26 7.78
CA ASN A 141 -6.31 -4.70 7.86
C ASN A 141 -5.38 -3.89 6.94
N LEU A 142 -5.86 -3.49 5.75
CA LEU A 142 -5.13 -2.58 4.88
C LEU A 142 -4.94 -1.20 5.53
N PHE A 143 -5.99 -0.65 6.13
CA PHE A 143 -5.91 0.64 6.83
C PHE A 143 -4.93 0.59 8.01
N VAL A 144 -4.97 -0.49 8.81
CA VAL A 144 -4.02 -0.71 9.92
C VAL A 144 -2.60 -0.82 9.40
N ALA A 145 -2.36 -1.61 8.34
CA ALA A 145 -1.03 -1.75 7.75
C ALA A 145 -0.48 -0.41 7.24
N VAL A 146 -1.29 0.39 6.53
CA VAL A 146 -0.93 1.75 6.11
C VAL A 146 -0.54 2.60 7.32
N ILE A 147 -1.37 2.61 8.38
CA ILE A 147 -1.09 3.44 9.56
C ILE A 147 0.19 2.99 10.26
N MET A 148 0.46 1.69 10.40
CA MET A 148 1.67 1.19 11.04
C MET A 148 2.93 1.63 10.29
N ASP A 149 2.95 1.50 8.97
CA ASP A 149 4.08 1.96 8.14
C ASP A 149 4.28 3.48 8.25
N ASN A 150 3.20 4.25 8.36
CA ASN A 150 3.27 5.70 8.57
C ASN A 150 3.68 6.05 10.01
N PHE A 151 3.26 5.29 11.01
CA PHE A 151 3.59 5.53 12.42
C PHE A 151 5.06 5.24 12.70
N ASP A 152 5.63 4.18 12.10
CA ASP A 152 7.07 3.90 12.15
C ASP A 152 7.90 5.03 11.51
N TYR A 153 7.37 5.68 10.47
CA TYR A 153 7.99 6.89 9.90
C TYR A 153 7.92 8.07 10.89
N LEU A 154 6.73 8.35 11.45
CA LEU A 154 6.52 9.48 12.37
C LEU A 154 7.28 9.32 13.70
N THR A 155 7.50 8.09 14.17
CA THR A 155 8.24 7.81 15.40
C THR A 155 9.76 7.83 15.21
N ARG A 156 10.27 7.61 13.99
CA ARG A 156 11.70 7.74 13.67
C ARG A 156 12.24 9.16 13.82
N ASP A 157 11.41 10.16 13.58
CA ASP A 157 11.78 11.58 13.74
C ASP A 157 12.03 12.00 15.21
N TRP A 158 11.66 11.15 16.19
CA TRP A 158 11.96 11.34 17.61
C TRP A 158 13.20 10.58 18.09
N SER A 159 13.81 9.77 17.23
CA SER A 159 15.09 9.16 17.58
C SER A 159 16.17 10.25 17.64
N ILE A 160 17.02 10.20 18.66
CA ILE A 160 18.14 11.13 18.85
C ILE A 160 18.99 11.25 17.57
N LEU A 161 19.00 10.24 16.70
CA LEU A 161 19.72 10.22 15.43
C LEU A 161 18.79 9.94 14.23
N GLY A 162 18.16 10.98 13.69
CA GLY A 162 17.32 10.85 12.49
C GLY A 162 18.11 10.73 11.16
N PRO A 163 17.44 10.30 10.07
CA PRO A 163 18.05 10.14 8.74
C PRO A 163 18.58 11.46 8.15
N HIS A 164 18.05 12.61 8.56
CA HIS A 164 18.55 13.93 8.17
C HIS A 164 19.99 14.18 8.65
N HIS A 165 20.39 13.67 9.83
CA HIS A 165 21.77 13.78 10.31
C HIS A 165 22.73 12.90 9.50
N LEU A 166 22.26 11.75 9.01
CA LEU A 166 23.04 10.86 8.14
C LEU A 166 23.22 11.47 6.75
N GLU A 167 22.19 12.14 6.21
CA GLU A 167 22.31 12.89 4.94
C GLU A 167 23.33 14.04 5.06
N GLU A 168 23.33 14.78 6.18
CA GLU A 168 24.34 15.81 6.46
C GLU A 168 25.75 15.20 6.50
N PHE A 169 25.92 14.06 7.17
CA PHE A 169 27.18 13.32 7.21
C PHE A 169 27.65 12.91 5.81
N VAL A 170 26.80 12.28 5.01
CA VAL A 170 27.15 11.81 3.66
C VAL A 170 27.52 12.98 2.75
N ARG A 171 26.79 14.10 2.84
CA ARG A 171 27.09 15.31 2.08
C ARG A 171 28.44 15.90 2.44
N LEU A 172 28.80 15.92 3.73
CA LEU A 172 30.09 16.42 4.18
C LEU A 172 31.21 15.42 3.86
N TRP A 173 30.95 14.12 3.94
CA TRP A 173 31.90 13.07 3.57
C TRP A 173 32.29 13.13 2.10
N SER A 174 31.34 13.41 1.20
CA SER A 174 31.61 13.51 -0.25
C SER A 174 32.53 14.68 -0.62
N GLU A 175 32.68 15.71 0.23
CA GLU A 175 33.70 16.76 0.05
C GLU A 175 35.12 16.22 0.22
N TYR A 176 35.32 15.18 1.06
CA TYR A 176 36.62 14.60 1.38
C TYR A 176 36.95 13.31 0.60
N ASP A 177 35.93 12.60 0.12
CA ASP A 177 36.07 11.40 -0.72
C ASP A 177 35.23 11.51 -2.01
N PRO A 178 35.62 12.38 -2.97
CA PRO A 178 34.88 12.60 -4.21
C PRO A 178 34.89 11.38 -5.15
N ASP A 179 35.88 10.49 -5.00
CA ASP A 179 36.02 9.27 -5.81
C ASP A 179 35.27 8.07 -5.21
N ALA A 180 34.57 8.24 -4.08
CA ALA A 180 33.85 7.19 -3.36
C ALA A 180 34.73 5.95 -3.04
N LYS A 181 35.99 6.18 -2.63
CA LYS A 181 36.94 5.12 -2.24
C LYS A 181 36.59 4.47 -0.89
N GLY A 182 35.68 5.09 -0.13
CA GLY A 182 35.23 4.64 1.19
C GLY A 182 36.24 4.89 2.30
N ARG A 183 37.27 5.72 2.07
CA ARG A 183 38.35 5.99 3.03
C ARG A 183 38.80 7.46 2.93
N ILE A 184 39.04 8.08 4.08
CA ILE A 184 39.61 9.43 4.20
C ILE A 184 40.92 9.39 5.00
N LYS A 185 41.76 10.41 4.87
CA LYS A 185 43.00 10.49 5.66
C LYS A 185 42.64 10.78 7.12
N HIS A 186 43.38 10.17 8.05
CA HIS A 186 43.15 10.34 9.50
C HIS A 186 43.15 11.82 9.94
N LEU A 187 43.96 12.67 9.30
CA LEU A 187 44.02 14.11 9.59
C LEU A 187 42.69 14.83 9.28
N ASP A 188 41.96 14.35 8.27
CA ASP A 188 40.74 14.99 7.77
C ASP A 188 39.49 14.56 8.59
N VAL A 189 39.61 13.49 9.38
CA VAL A 189 38.54 12.97 10.27
C VAL A 189 38.17 14.02 11.32
N VAL A 190 39.16 14.67 11.95
CA VAL A 190 38.93 15.66 13.00
C VAL A 190 38.25 16.91 12.44
N THR A 191 38.63 17.34 11.24
CA THR A 191 38.00 18.47 10.55
C THR A 191 36.59 18.16 10.09
N LEU A 192 36.31 16.92 9.67
CA LEU A 192 34.98 16.45 9.32
C LEU A 192 34.04 16.43 10.55
N LEU A 193 34.47 15.80 11.65
CA LEU A 193 33.67 15.70 12.89
C LEU A 193 33.34 17.05 13.53
N ARG A 194 34.14 18.10 13.28
CA ARG A 194 33.86 19.48 13.71
C ARG A 194 32.85 20.21 12.80
N LYS A 195 32.76 19.82 11.52
CA LYS A 195 31.80 20.39 10.58
C LYS A 195 30.39 19.84 10.82
N ILE A 196 30.27 18.58 11.24
CA ILE A 196 28.99 17.92 11.51
C ILE A 196 28.41 18.40 12.85
N SER A 197 27.12 18.73 12.86
CA SER A 197 26.41 19.19 14.06
C SER A 197 26.12 18.02 15.04
N PRO A 198 25.98 18.27 16.36
CA PRO A 198 25.45 17.26 17.29
C PRO A 198 24.06 16.81 16.81
N PRO A 199 23.73 15.50 16.88
CA PRO A 199 24.31 14.43 17.71
C PRO A 199 25.38 13.54 17.05
N LEU A 200 25.62 13.67 15.74
CA LEU A 200 26.57 12.82 14.98
C LEU A 200 28.00 13.38 15.00
N GLY A 201 28.13 14.70 15.13
CA GLY A 201 29.42 15.41 15.23
C GLY A 201 29.50 16.29 16.47
N PHE A 202 30.54 17.09 16.54
CA PHE A 202 30.80 17.94 17.71
C PHE A 202 30.39 19.40 17.52
N GLY A 203 30.05 19.81 16.30
CA GLY A 203 29.74 21.20 15.96
C GLY A 203 30.92 22.16 16.07
N LYS A 204 30.71 23.40 15.61
CA LYS A 204 31.76 24.43 15.46
C LYS A 204 32.40 24.88 16.79
N LEU A 205 31.68 24.70 17.91
CA LEU A 205 32.08 25.12 19.26
C LEU A 205 32.96 24.10 19.99
N CYS A 206 33.27 22.94 19.39
CA CYS A 206 34.03 21.90 20.07
C CYS A 206 35.51 22.27 20.29
N PRO A 207 36.05 22.15 21.53
CA PRO A 207 37.47 22.31 21.80
C PRO A 207 38.30 21.25 21.08
N HIS A 208 39.41 21.66 20.45
CA HIS A 208 40.29 20.77 19.67
C HIS A 208 40.73 19.51 20.46
N ARG A 209 40.88 19.65 21.78
CA ARG A 209 41.27 18.57 22.70
C ARG A 209 40.20 17.48 22.85
N LEU A 210 38.92 17.83 22.79
CA LEU A 210 37.82 16.89 22.99
C LEU A 210 37.60 16.03 21.74
N ALA A 211 37.56 16.68 20.56
CA ALA A 211 37.47 16.00 19.27
C ALA A 211 38.66 15.07 19.01
N CYS A 212 39.90 15.53 19.28
CA CYS A 212 41.10 14.70 19.13
C CYS A 212 41.15 13.53 20.12
N LYS A 213 40.66 13.70 21.36
CA LYS A 213 40.65 12.64 22.36
C LYS A 213 39.69 11.51 21.98
N VAL A 214 38.51 11.85 21.46
CA VAL A 214 37.53 10.85 20.98
C VAL A 214 38.05 10.16 19.71
N SER A 215 38.56 10.89 18.73
CA SER A 215 39.16 10.27 17.52
C SER A 215 40.39 9.42 17.82
N SER A 216 41.19 9.77 18.84
CA SER A 216 42.33 8.95 19.27
C SER A 216 41.93 7.67 20.00
N LEU A 217 40.75 7.64 20.64
CA LEU A 217 40.23 6.43 21.30
C LEU A 217 39.71 5.42 20.26
N ASP A 218 39.11 5.89 19.17
CA ASP A 218 38.64 5.02 18.08
C ASP A 218 39.76 4.56 17.14
N GLY A 219 40.84 5.35 17.01
CA GLY A 219 42.07 4.93 16.33
C GLY A 219 42.77 3.73 16.99
N VAL A 220 42.46 3.43 18.26
CA VAL A 220 42.95 2.23 18.96
C VAL A 220 42.07 1.01 18.67
N LEU A 221 40.79 1.17 18.36
CA LEU A 221 39.85 0.06 18.10
C LEU A 221 39.79 -0.39 16.63
N VAL A 222 40.10 0.49 15.67
CA VAL A 222 40.12 0.11 14.23
C VAL A 222 41.45 -0.54 13.82
N GLY A 223 42.51 -0.41 14.64
CA GLY A 223 43.86 -0.89 14.33
C GLY A 223 44.22 -2.31 14.80
N TYR A 224 43.42 -2.95 15.67
CA TYR A 224 43.74 -4.26 16.23
C TYR A 224 42.51 -5.18 16.19
N SER A 225 42.39 -6.04 15.17
CA SER A 225 41.84 -7.41 15.33
C SER A 225 41.61 -8.19 14.03
N TRP A 226 41.80 -7.63 12.83
CA TRP A 226 41.48 -8.37 11.58
C TRP A 226 42.67 -8.95 10.79
N TRP A 227 43.90 -8.96 11.31
CA TRP A 227 45.00 -9.72 10.70
C TRP A 227 45.88 -10.41 11.76
N THR A 228 46.20 -11.69 11.51
CA THR A 228 46.92 -12.73 12.31
C THR A 228 46.07 -13.38 13.42
N SER A 229 45.33 -14.49 13.20
CA SER A 229 45.70 -15.88 12.85
C SER A 229 46.54 -16.61 13.92
N THR A 230 45.98 -17.72 14.43
CA THR A 230 46.66 -18.97 14.82
C THR A 230 47.80 -18.87 15.84
N THR A 231 47.52 -19.11 17.12
CA THR A 231 47.83 -20.36 17.86
C THR A 231 47.21 -20.30 19.25
#